data_AF-A0A1W2DWZ5-F1
#
_entry.id   AF-A0A1W2DWZ5-F1
#
_cell.length_a   1.000
_cell.length_b   1.000
_cell.length_c   1.000
_cell.angle_alpha   90.00
_cell.angle_beta   90.00
_cell.angle_gamma   90.00
#
_symmetry.space_group_name_H-M   'P 1'
#
loop_
_entity.id
_entity.type
_entity.pdbx_description
1 polymer ?
#
loop_
_entity_poly.entity_id
_entity_poly.type
_entity_poly.pdbx_seq_one_letter_code
_entity_poly.pdbx_strand_id
1 'polypeptide(L)' 'MKPLLKALISRHSIIAAKIMEEQRRPLPDTLRVQSLKKIKLKLKEQISHLERAEMAFIPASANRSRLASR' A
#
# COMPACT_ATOMS: atom_id res chain seq x y z
N MET A 1 12.44 3.34 2.40
CA MET A 1 11.27 2.43 2.26
C MET A 1 11.75 1.02 1.97
N LYS A 2 11.36 0.05 2.82
CA LYS A 2 11.72 -1.37 2.65
C LYS A 2 11.31 -1.90 1.26
N PRO A 3 12.12 -2.77 0.61
CA PRO A 3 11.82 -3.32 -0.71
C PRO A 3 10.44 -3.99 -0.81
N LEU A 4 10.03 -4.68 0.26
CA LEU A 4 8.73 -5.34 0.36
C LEU A 4 7.55 -4.37 0.27
N LEU A 5 7.63 -3.21 0.95
CA LEU A 5 6.57 -2.20 0.92
C LEU A 5 6.42 -1.62 -0.49
N LYS A 6 7.53 -1.33 -1.17
CA LYS A 6 7.52 -0.87 -2.57
C LYS A 6 6.86 -1.90 -3.49
N ALA A 7 7.18 -3.18 -3.33
CA ALA A 7 6.59 -4.26 -4.11
C ALA A 7 5.06 -4.38 -3.88
N LEU A 8 4.61 -4.24 -2.64
CA LEU A 8 3.18 -4.26 -2.30
C LEU A 8 2.43 -3.07 -2.91
N ILE A 9 3.00 -1.87 -2.85
CA ILE A 9 2.42 -0.66 -3.46
C ILE A 9 2.31 -0.83 -4.98
N SER A 10 3.37 -1.32 -5.63
CA SER A 10 3.36 -1.61 -7.08
C SER A 10 2.31 -2.67 -7.44
N ARG A 11 2.20 -3.75 -6.66
CA ARG A 11 1.18 -4.77 -6.90
C ARG A 11 -0.23 -4.20 -6.70
N HIS A 12 -0.43 -3.35 -5.70
CA HIS A 12 -1.71 -2.69 -5.45
C HIS A 12 -2.11 -1.78 -6.63
N SER A 13 -1.18 -1.01 -7.21
CA SER A 13 -1.47 -0.16 -8.38
C SER A 13 -1.83 -0.99 -9.62
N ILE A 14 -1.12 -2.11 -9.86
CA ILE A 14 -1.43 -3.03 -10.96
C ILE A 14 -2.85 -3.60 -10.83
N ILE A 15 -3.24 -4.03 -9.62
CA ILE A 15 -4.60 -4.56 -9.40
C ILE A 15 -5.65 -3.47 -9.58
N ALA A 16 -5.38 -2.23 -9.16
CA ALA A 16 -6.28 -1.11 -9.42
C ALA A 16 -6.48 -0.85 -10.92
N ALA A 17 -5.40 -0.89 -11.71
CA ALA A 17 -5.48 -0.76 -13.16
C ALA A 17 -6.31 -1.89 -13.80
N LYS A 18 -6.10 -3.14 -13.37
CA LYS A 18 -6.89 -4.29 -13.86
C LYS A 18 -8.38 -4.18 -13.54
N ILE A 19 -8.74 -3.62 -12.38
CA ILE A 19 -10.14 -3.35 -12.04
C ILE A 19 -10.73 -2.34 -13.01
N MET A 20 -10.02 -1.23 -13.27
CA MET A 20 -10.48 -0.19 -14.19
C MET A 20 -10.62 -0.70 -15.62
N GLU A 21 -9.69 -1.52 -16.08
CA GLU A 21 -9.72 -2.16 -17.39
C GLU A 21 -10.94 -3.09 -17.52
N GLU A 22 -11.18 -3.97 -16.55
CA GLU A 22 -12.32 -4.88 -16.57
C GLU A 22 -13.66 -4.13 -16.51
N GLN A 23 -13.73 -3.05 -15.74
CA GLN A 23 -14.94 -2.22 -15.63
C GLN A 23 -15.24 -1.41 -16.90
N ARG A 24 -14.24 -1.14 -17.74
CA ARG A 24 -14.42 -0.44 -19.02
C ARG A 24 -14.91 -1.37 -20.14
N ARG A 25 -14.92 -2.68 -19.93
CA ARG A 25 -15.38 -3.62 -20.95
C ARG A 25 -16.88 -3.45 -21.21
N PRO A 26 -17.35 -3.61 -22.45
CA PRO A 26 -18.78 -3.53 -22.77
C PRO A 26 -19.64 -4.51 -21.97
N LEU A 27 -19.06 -5.66 -21.60
CA LEU A 27 -19.68 -6.64 -20.71
C LEU A 27 -18.69 -7.00 -19.58
N PRO A 28 -18.72 -6.29 -18.44
CA PRO A 28 -17.80 -6.54 -17.34
C PRO A 28 -18.06 -7.87 -16.65
N ASP A 29 -17.01 -8.66 -16.40
CA ASP A 29 -17.11 -9.82 -15.51
C ASP A 29 -17.17 -9.36 -14.05
N THR A 30 -18.36 -9.42 -13.46
CA THR A 30 -18.61 -8.98 -12.09
C THR A 30 -17.89 -9.85 -11.05
N LEU A 31 -17.75 -11.16 -11.29
CA LEU A 31 -17.01 -12.07 -10.41
C LEU A 31 -15.52 -11.77 -10.44
N ARG A 32 -14.98 -11.48 -11.62
CA ARG A 32 -13.60 -11.03 -11.81
C ARG A 32 -13.35 -9.72 -11.07
N VAL A 33 -14.20 -8.72 -11.24
CA VAL A 33 -14.08 -7.42 -10.56
C VAL A 33 -14.16 -7.59 -9.03
N GLN A 34 -15.10 -8.39 -8.52
CA GLN A 34 -15.20 -8.66 -7.08
C GLN A 34 -13.94 -9.35 -6.53
N SER A 35 -13.41 -10.33 -7.27
CA SER A 35 -12.19 -11.04 -6.89
C SER A 35 -10.97 -10.10 -6.86
N LEU A 36 -10.83 -9.23 -7.86
CA LEU A 36 -9.78 -8.21 -7.90
C LEU A 36 -9.92 -7.19 -6.77
N LYS A 37 -11.14 -6.77 -6.42
CA LYS A 37 -11.41 -5.87 -5.29
C LYS A 37 -11.00 -6.51 -3.95
N LYS A 38 -11.28 -7.80 -3.74
CA LYS A 38 -10.84 -8.55 -2.55
C LYS A 38 -9.31 -8.59 -2.46
N ILE A 39 -8.62 -8.84 -3.57
CA ILE A 39 -7.14 -8.82 -3.62
C ILE A 39 -6.61 -7.41 -3.29
N LYS A 40 -7.21 -6.37 -3.88
CA LYS A 40 -6.85 -4.96 -3.60
C LYS A 40 -6.99 -4.62 -2.11
N LEU A 41 -8.07 -5.07 -1.47
CA LEU A 41 -8.31 -4.84 -0.05
C LEU A 41 -7.22 -5.49 0.82
N LYS A 42 -6.89 -6.76 0.58
CA LYS A 42 -5.82 -7.46 1.30
C LYS A 42 -4.46 -6.78 1.14
N LEU A 43 -4.13 -6.31 -0.07
CA LEU A 43 -2.88 -5.56 -0.31
C LEU A 43 -2.86 -4.24 0.45
N LYS A 44 -3.98 -3.51 0.51
CA LYS A 44 -4.10 -2.28 1.30
C LYS A 44 -3.87 -2.56 2.79
N GLU A 45 -4.46 -3.62 3.33
CA GLU A 45 -4.28 -4.01 4.74
C GLU A 45 -2.81 -4.36 5.05
N GLN A 46 -2.15 -5.11 4.16
CA GLN A 46 -0.73 -5.43 4.30
C GLN A 46 0.17 -4.19 4.27
N ILE A 47 -0.10 -3.26 3.35
CA ILE A 47 0.60 -1.97 3.28
C ILE A 47 0.41 -1.20 4.59
N SER A 48 -0.83 -1.01 5.04
CA SER A 48 -1.12 -0.27 6.27
C SER A 48 -0.58 -0.95 7.53
N HIS A 49 -0.50 -2.28 7.56
CA HIS A 49 0.15 -3.00 8.66
C HIS A 49 1.66 -2.72 8.68
N LEU A 50 2.33 -2.81 7.53
CA LEU A 50 3.77 -2.52 7.43
C LEU A 50 4.07 -1.05 7.72
N GLU A 51 3.29 -0.11 7.21
CA GLU A 51 3.45 1.33 7.49
C GLU A 51 3.31 1.64 8.97
N ARG A 52 2.33 1.04 9.66
CA ARG A 52 2.19 1.16 11.12
C ARG A 52 3.37 0.54 11.86
N ALA A 53 3.86 -0.62 11.42
CA ALA A 53 5.03 -1.26 12.00
C ALA A 53 6.32 -0.44 11.79
N GLU A 54 6.48 0.21 10.63
CA GLU A 54 7.56 1.19 10.39
C GLU A 54 7.47 2.35 11.38
N MET A 55 6.29 2.95 11.53
CA MET A 55 6.06 4.08 12.44
C MET A 55 6.32 3.72 13.91
N ALA A 56 5.92 2.51 14.33
CA ALA A 56 6.13 2.03 15.70
C ALA A 56 7.61 1.73 16.02
N PHE A 57 8.44 1.46 15.00
CA PHE A 57 9.87 1.21 15.14
C PHE A 57 10.73 2.48 15.04
N ILE A 58 10.15 3.67 14.85
CA ILE A 58 10.89 4.93 14.98
C ILE A 58 10.93 5.30 16.47
N PRO A 59 12.00 5.00 17.23
CA PRO A 59 12.11 5.52 18.58
C PRO A 59 12.15 7.05 18.53
N ALA A 60 11.62 7.70 19.57
CA ALA A 60 11.65 9.15 19.82
C ALA A 60 13.06 9.82 19.83
N SER A 61 14.08 9.13 19.33
CA SER A 61 15.47 9.58 19.17
C SER A 61 15.66 10.66 18.10
N ALA A 62 14.67 10.92 17.24
CA ALA A 62 14.77 11.97 16.22
C ALA A 62 14.75 13.41 16.78
N ASN A 63 14.63 13.60 18.11
CA ASN A 63 14.53 14.92 18.74
C ASN A 63 15.81 15.39 19.48
N ARG A 64 16.97 14.76 19.29
CA ARG A 64 18.25 15.14 19.94
C ARG A 64 19.20 15.99 19.07
N SER A 65 18.67 16.90 18.25
CA SER A 65 19.49 17.86 17.49
C SER A 65 19.08 19.33 17.69
N ARG A 66 18.64 19.70 18.90
CA ARG A 66 18.55 21.11 19.33
C ARG A 66 19.28 21.35 20.67
N LEU A 67 20.57 21.05 20.70
CA LEU A 67 21.48 21.52 21.76
C LEU A 67 22.91 21.42 21.23
N ALA A 68 23.29 22.33 20.33
CA ALA A 68 24.67 22.74 20.06
C ALA A 68 24.70 23.68 18.84
N SER A 69 24.58 24.99 19.09
CA SER A 69 25.08 26.11 18.26
C SER A 69 24.70 27.37 19.04
N ARG A 70 25.54 27.77 20.00
CA ARG A 70 26.48 28.89 19.92
C ARG A 70 25.83 30.19 20.40
#